data_AF-A0A943FXC6-F1
#
_entry.id   AF-A0A943FXC6-F1
#
_cell.length_a   1.000
_cell.length_b   1.000
_cell.length_c   1.000
_cell.angle_alpha   90.00
_cell.angle_beta   90.00
_cell.angle_gamma   90.00
#
_symmetry.space_group_name_H-M   'P 1'
#
loop_
_entity.id
_entity.type
_entity.pdbx_description
1 polymer ?
#
loop_
_entity_poly.entity_id
_entity_poly.type
_entity_poly.pdbx_seq_one_letter_code
_entity_poly.pdbx_strand_id
1 'polypeptide(L)' 'MNKIIILVKRIIFSTFLIYGYNMIAVNFQLVVPINAITISLVTFLGAPGLLALVLFKLIIM' A
#
# COMPACT_ATOMS: atom_id res chain seq x y z
N MET A 1 -14.00 13.79 -16.72
CA MET A 1 -12.77 13.03 -16.36
C MET A 1 -13.01 11.55 -16.62
N ASN A 2 -12.18 10.91 -17.45
CA ASN A 2 -12.32 9.48 -17.72
C ASN A 2 -12.06 8.66 -16.45
N LYS A 3 -13.01 7.81 -16.05
CA LYS A 3 -12.91 6.96 -14.85
C LYS A 3 -11.64 6.09 -14.84
N ILE A 4 -11.19 5.67 -16.02
CA ILE A 4 -9.95 4.90 -16.23
C ILE A 4 -8.72 5.70 -15.76
N ILE A 5 -8.62 6.99 -16.09
CA ILE A 5 -7.48 7.84 -15.70
C ILE A 5 -7.44 8.02 -14.18
N ILE A 6 -8.60 8.14 -13.54
CA ILE A 6 -8.70 8.25 -12.08
C ILE A 6 -8.20 6.96 -11.42
N LEU A 7 -8.58 5.80 -11.96
CA LEU A 7 -8.14 4.50 -11.47
C LEU A 7 -6.61 4.36 -11.57
N VAL A 8 -6.02 4.68 -12.73
CA VAL A 8 -4.57 4.61 -12.93
C VAL A 8 -3.84 5.53 -11.97
N LYS A 9 -4.30 6.77 -11.78
CA LYS A 9 -3.72 7.70 -10.80
C LYS A 9 -3.76 7.14 -9.39
N ARG A 10 -4.85 6.48 -8.99
CA ARG A 10 -4.96 5.84 -7.67
C ARG A 10 -3.96 4.69 -7.52
N ILE A 11 -3.80 3.83 -8.52
CA ILE A 11 -2.82 2.72 -8.49
C ILE A 11 -1.39 3.26 -8.34
N ILE A 12 -1.04 4.30 -9.11
CA ILE A 12 0.27 4.95 -9.02
C ILE A 12 0.48 5.50 -7.60
N PHE A 13 -0.49 6.27 -7.09
CA PHE A 13 -0.40 6.86 -5.76
C PHE A 13 -0.27 5.78 -4.66
N SER A 14 -1.04 4.70 -4.73
CA SER A 14 -0.98 3.60 -3.78
C SER A 14 0.36 2.86 -3.82
N THR A 15 0.96 2.71 -5.01
CA THR A 15 2.31 2.13 -5.14
C THR A 15 3.36 3.03 -4.48
N PHE A 16 3.29 4.34 -4.72
CA PHE A 16 4.15 5.31 -4.04
C PHE A 16 3.95 5.32 -2.53
N LEU A 17 2.71 5.17 -2.06
CA LEU A 17 2.38 5.15 -0.65
C LEU A 17 3.00 3.93 0.06
N ILE A 18 2.88 2.74 -0.53
CA ILE A 18 3.53 1.51 -0.01
C ILE A 18 5.05 1.66 -0.05
N TYR A 19 5.61 2.17 -1.15
CA TYR A 19 7.05 2.35 -1.29
C TYR A 19 7.62 3.33 -0.26
N GLY A 20 6.98 4.50 -0.09
CA GLY A 20 7.37 5.51 0.90
C GLY A 20 7.34 4.96 2.33
N TYR A 21 6.31 4.18 2.66
CA TYR A 21 6.27 3.46 3.93
C TYR A 21 7.44 2.47 4.09
N ASN A 22 7.69 1.64 3.07
CA ASN A 22 8.73 0.62 3.12
C ASN A 22 10.14 1.20 3.33
N MET A 23 10.43 2.39 2.79
CA MET A 23 11.70 3.09 3.02
C MET A 23 11.96 3.35 4.51
N ILE A 24 10.92 3.60 5.30
CA ILE A 24 11.00 3.81 6.75
C ILE A 24 10.96 2.46 7.48
N ALA A 25 10.08 1.56 7.03
CA ALA A 25 9.80 0.27 7.66
C ALA A 25 10.92 -0.78 7.52
N VAL A 26 11.87 -0.57 6.61
CA VAL A 26 12.99 -1.51 6.38
C VAL A 26 13.82 -1.75 7.65
N ASN A 27 14.02 -0.72 8.47
CA ASN A 27 14.78 -0.82 9.72
C ASN A 27 14.06 -1.64 10.80
N PHE A 28 12.74 -1.84 10.66
CA PHE A 28 11.91 -2.56 11.62
C PHE A 28 11.56 -3.97 11.15
N GLN A 29 12.06 -4.41 9.99
CA GLN A 29 11.67 -5.68 9.33
C GLN A 29 10.16 -5.78 8.99
N LEU A 30 9.44 -4.65 9.01
CA LEU A 30 7.99 -4.57 8.78
C LEU A 30 7.61 -4.24 7.32
N VAL A 31 8.47 -4.62 6.37
CA VAL A 31 8.28 -4.31 4.94
C VAL A 31 6.99 -4.95 4.41
N VAL A 32 6.10 -4.16 3.80
CA VAL A 32 4.90 -4.65 3.11
C VAL A 32 5.27 -5.01 1.67
N PRO A 33 5.04 -6.25 1.20
CA PRO A 33 5.42 -6.64 -0.16
C PRO A 33 4.65 -5.81 -1.20
N ILE A 34 5.31 -5.37 -2.27
CA ILE A 34 4.68 -4.64 -3.37
C ILE A 34 4.25 -5.66 -4.42
N ASN A 35 2.98 -6.06 -4.40
CA ASN A 35 2.39 -7.00 -5.36
C ASN A 35 0.97 -6.55 -5.74
N ALA A 36 0.34 -7.24 -6.69
CA ALA A 36 -0.99 -6.87 -7.16
C ALA A 36 -2.05 -6.86 -6.04
N ILE A 37 -1.93 -7.73 -5.03
CA ILE A 37 -2.88 -7.82 -3.90
C ILE A 37 -2.73 -6.62 -2.97
N THR A 38 -1.50 -6.30 -2.54
CA THR A 38 -1.27 -5.16 -1.64
C THR A 38 -1.56 -3.83 -2.33
N ILE A 39 -1.16 -3.69 -3.60
CA ILE A 39 -1.47 -2.49 -4.38
C ILE A 39 -2.99 -2.34 -4.55
N SER A 40 -3.73 -3.41 -4.88
CA SER A 40 -5.19 -3.31 -5.05
C SER A 40 -5.91 -2.97 -3.75
N LEU A 41 -5.52 -3.57 -2.62
CA LEU A 41 -6.03 -3.22 -1.29
C LEU A 41 -5.80 -1.74 -0.96
N VAL A 42 -4.57 -1.26 -1.14
CA VAL A 42 -4.21 0.15 -0.88
C VAL A 42 -4.81 1.09 -1.93
N THR A 43 -5.12 0.62 -3.14
CA THR A 43 -5.83 1.41 -4.17
C THR A 43 -7.30 1.62 -3.80
N PHE A 44 -7.94 0.60 -3.22
CA PHE A 44 -9.34 0.67 -2.83
C PHE A 44 -9.52 1.41 -1.50
N LEU A 45 -8.70 1.10 -0.50
CA LEU A 45 -8.81 1.60 0.87
C LEU A 45 -7.93 2.82 1.14
N GLY A 46 -6.91 3.10 0.32
CA GLY A 46 -5.97 4.20 0.55
C GLY A 46 -5.04 3.97 1.75
N ALA A 47 -4.72 5.04 2.47
CA ALA A 47 -3.90 4.99 3.68
C ALA A 47 -4.46 4.04 4.77
N PRO A 48 -5.78 3.98 5.03
CA PRO A 48 -6.37 2.96 5.89
C PRO A 48 -6.01 1.52 5.49
N GLY A 49 -5.93 1.23 4.19
CA GLY A 49 -5.54 -0.09 3.69
C GLY A 49 -4.08 -0.42 3.99
N LEU A 50 -3.18 0.57 3.86
CA LEU A 50 -1.78 0.40 4.24
C LEU A 50 -1.67 0.13 5.75
N LEU A 51 -2.36 0.92 6.59
CA LEU A 51 -2.35 0.72 8.05
C LEU A 51 -2.86 -0.67 8.43
N ALA A 52 -3.93 -1.15 7.80
CA ALA A 52 -4.46 -2.49 8.04
C ALA A 52 -3.44 -3.59 7.68
N LEU A 53 -2.71 -3.45 6.55
CA LEU A 53 -1.64 -4.38 6.16
C LEU A 53 -0.48 -4.39 7.16
N VAL A 54 -0.10 -3.22 7.67
CA VAL A 54 0.96 -3.09 8.67
C VAL A 54 0.54 -3.73 9.99
N LEU A 55 -0.67 -3.45 10.47
CA LEU A 55 -1.22 -4.07 11.68
C LEU A 55 -1.36 -5.59 11.54
N PHE A 56 -1.82 -6.07 10.39
CA PHE A 56 -1.91 -7.50 10.10
C PHE A 56 -0.53 -8.16 10.18
N LYS A 57 0.50 -7.53 9.60
CA LYS A 57 1.87 -8.02 9.67
C LYS A 57 2.43 -8.00 11.09
N LEU A 58 2.10 -7.00 11.90
CA LEU A 58 2.49 -6.91 13.31
C LEU A 58 1.87 -8.00 14.19
N ILE A 59 0.65 -8.44 13.88
CA ILE A 59 -0.06 -9.46 14.67
C ILE A 59 0.41 -10.88 14.32
N ILE A 60 0.75 -11.12 13.05
CA ILE A 60 1.15 -12.45 12.55
C ILE A 60 2.63 -12.75 12.76
N MET A 61 3.47 -11.73 12.80
CA MET A 61 4.91 -11.84 13.08
C MET A 61 5.14 -12.31 14.52
#